data_AF-A0AAN7JAZ2-F1
#
_entry.id   AF-A0AAN7JAZ2-F1
#
_cell.length_a   1.000
_cell.length_b   1.000
_cell.length_c   1.000
_cell.angle_alpha   90.00
_cell.angle_beta   90.00
_cell.angle_gamma   90.00
#
_symmetry.space_group_name_H-M   'P 1'
#
loop_
_entity.id
_entity.type
_entity.pdbx_description
1 polymer ?
#
loop_
_entity_poly.entity_id
_entity_poly.type
_entity_poly.pdbx_seq_one_letter_code
_entity_poly.pdbx_strand_id
1 'polypeptide(L)'
;MISGINHKNLVKLLGCSITGPKSLLVYEYVPNLSLLDNFSVKINPQLMRWDARYKIILGTAEGLAYLHEESNLRIIHQDLKLSNILLDGDFEPKIADFGLLRLFPRDEVDANGMTMCTGFGIFMRRVGYVKLLVQSQRIIFGMSTLPDYFK
;
A
#
# COMPACT_ATOMS: atom_id res chain seq x y z
N MET A 1 -16.99 -10.57 -4.86
CA MET A 1 -16.94 -9.30 -4.08
C MET A 1 -15.83 -9.45 -3.06
N ILE A 2 -15.02 -8.43 -2.79
CA ILE A 2 -13.91 -8.50 -1.83
C ILE A 2 -14.47 -8.41 -0.39
N SER A 3 -15.44 -9.25 -0.08
CA SER A 3 -16.02 -9.38 1.25
C SER A 3 -15.08 -10.25 2.08
N GLY A 4 -14.48 -9.68 3.13
CA GLY A 4 -13.63 -10.43 4.06
C GLY A 4 -12.19 -9.91 4.20
N ILE A 5 -11.78 -8.89 3.44
CA ILE A 5 -10.55 -8.15 3.76
C ILE A 5 -10.84 -7.26 4.96
N ASN A 6 -10.18 -7.54 6.08
CA ASN A 6 -10.26 -6.71 7.27
C ASN A 6 -8.90 -6.70 7.98
N HIS A 7 -8.16 -5.61 7.80
CA HIS A 7 -6.85 -5.43 8.42
C HIS A 7 -6.65 -3.95 8.79
N LYS A 8 -5.98 -3.67 9.91
CA LYS A 8 -5.77 -2.31 10.42
C LYS A 8 -5.11 -1.39 9.38
N ASN A 9 -4.17 -1.93 8.60
CA ASN A 9 -3.43 -1.20 7.56
C ASN A 9 -4.03 -1.28 6.15
N LEU A 10 -5.30 -1.64 6.02
CA LEU A 10 -6.03 -1.61 4.75
C LEU A 10 -7.26 -0.72 4.92
N VAL A 11 -7.59 0.07 3.91
CA VAL A 11 -8.83 0.84 3.89
C VAL A 11 -10.00 -0.11 3.74
N LYS A 12 -10.93 -0.06 4.68
CA LYS A 12 -12.10 -0.93 4.68
C LYS A 12 -13.11 -0.51 3.61
N LEU A 13 -13.46 -1.44 2.71
CA LEU A 13 -14.62 -1.30 1.83
C LEU A 13 -15.89 -1.55 2.66
N LEU A 14 -16.75 -0.53 2.75
CA LEU A 14 -18.01 -0.59 3.49
C LEU A 14 -19.17 -1.09 2.63
N GLY A 15 -19.11 -0.86 1.32
CA GLY A 15 -20.14 -1.32 0.39
C GLY A 15 -19.85 -0.94 -1.04
N CYS A 16 -20.67 -1.46 -1.94
CA CYS A 16 -20.66 -1.09 -3.34
C CYS A 16 -22.08 -0.95 -3.89
N SER A 17 -22.22 -0.18 -4.96
CA SER A 17 -23.42 -0.16 -5.78
C SER A 17 -23.03 -0.50 -7.21
N ILE A 18 -23.64 -1.53 -7.76
CA ILE A 18 -23.40 -2.02 -9.13
C ILE A 18 -24.66 -2.03 -9.99
N THR A 19 -25.80 -1.62 -9.42
CA THR A 19 -27.13 -1.67 -10.04
C THR A 19 -27.49 -0.37 -10.78
N GLY A 20 -26.71 0.69 -10.63
CA GLY A 20 -26.92 1.98 -11.31
C GLY A 20 -26.11 2.14 -12.60
N PRO A 21 -26.26 3.28 -13.30
CA PRO A 21 -25.50 3.60 -14.51
C PRO A 21 -23.99 3.81 -14.23
N LYS A 22 -23.60 3.92 -12.96
CA LYS A 22 -22.21 4.00 -12.51
C LYS A 22 -22.00 3.04 -11.35
N SER A 23 -20.91 2.29 -11.41
CA SER A 23 -20.44 1.48 -10.28
C SER A 23 -19.82 2.40 -9.22
N LEU A 24 -20.24 2.26 -7.97
CA LEU A 24 -19.73 3.02 -6.83
C LEU A 24 -19.13 2.09 -5.78
N LEU A 25 -18.03 2.52 -5.17
CA LEU A 25 -17.40 1.88 -4.04
C LEU A 25 -17.38 2.87 -2.87
N VAL A 26 -17.81 2.41 -1.70
CA VAL A 26 -17.86 3.21 -0.47
C VAL A 26 -16.84 2.66 0.49
N TYR A 27 -15.88 3.50 0.88
CA TYR A 27 -14.80 3.16 1.80
C TYR A 27 -14.98 3.86 3.15
N GLU A 28 -14.27 3.37 4.17
CA GLU A 28 -14.09 4.14 5.40
C GLU A 28 -13.42 5.48 5.11
N TYR A 29 -13.77 6.50 5.89
CA TYR A 29 -13.14 7.81 5.80
C TYR A 29 -11.80 7.80 6.53
N VAL A 30 -10.75 8.29 5.87
CA VAL A 30 -9.39 8.35 6.41
C VAL A 30 -8.93 9.82 6.44
N PRO A 31 -8.75 10.43 7.63
CA PRO A 31 -8.72 11.89 7.77
C PRO A 31 -7.42 12.59 7.35
N ASN A 32 -6.26 11.92 7.39
CA ASN A 32 -4.97 12.58 7.21
C ASN A 32 -4.41 12.50 5.78
N LEU A 33 -5.28 12.34 4.77
CA LEU A 33 -4.93 12.32 3.33
C LEU A 33 -3.90 11.24 2.98
N SER A 34 -3.39 11.29 1.74
CA SER A 34 -2.35 10.36 1.29
C SER A 34 -0.96 10.77 1.78
N LEU A 35 -0.05 9.81 1.77
CA LEU A 35 1.34 10.04 2.09
C LEU A 35 2.00 11.00 1.08
N LEU A 36 1.59 10.95 -0.19
CA LEU A 36 2.02 11.90 -1.21
C LEU A 36 1.62 13.34 -0.85
N ASP A 37 0.36 13.57 -0.44
CA ASP A 37 -0.12 14.90 -0.07
C ASP A 37 0.61 15.47 1.15
N ASN A 38 0.94 14.60 2.09
CA ASN A 38 1.67 14.98 3.29
C ASN A 38 3.13 15.35 3.02
N PHE A 39 3.74 14.77 1.98
CA PHE A 39 5.11 15.13 1.55
C PHE A 39 5.14 16.34 0.60
N SER A 40 4.12 16.52 -0.24
CA SER A 40 4.13 17.53 -1.29
C SER A 40 3.37 18.82 -0.95
N VAL A 41 2.22 18.72 -0.27
CA VAL A 41 1.30 19.86 -0.07
C VAL A 41 1.39 20.41 1.34
N LYS A 42 1.30 19.55 2.36
CA LYS A 42 1.28 19.98 3.77
C LYS A 42 2.66 20.09 4.42
N ILE A 43 3.66 19.37 3.90
CA ILE A 43 4.97 19.12 4.54
C ILE A 43 4.79 18.89 6.05
N ASN A 44 4.20 17.76 6.41
CA ASN A 44 3.87 17.49 7.81
C ASN A 44 5.17 17.24 8.63
N PRO A 45 5.47 18.05 9.67
CA PRO A 45 6.69 17.88 10.47
C PRO A 45 6.77 16.54 11.19
N GLN A 46 5.64 15.92 11.54
CA GLN A 46 5.62 14.61 12.19
C GLN A 46 6.15 13.53 11.24
N LEU A 47 5.80 13.61 9.97
CA LEU A 47 6.28 12.71 8.91
C LEU A 47 7.72 13.00 8.48
N MET A 48 8.34 14.05 9.01
CA MET A 48 9.78 14.28 8.87
C MET A 48 10.61 13.44 9.84
N ARG A 49 9.98 12.92 10.90
CA ARG A 49 10.67 12.10 11.90
C ARG A 49 10.86 10.67 11.41
N TRP A 50 11.96 10.07 11.85
CA TRP A 50 12.34 8.70 11.50
C TRP A 50 11.30 7.67 11.96
N ASP A 51 10.86 7.79 13.20
CA ASP A 51 9.93 6.86 13.85
C ASP A 51 8.58 6.81 13.11
N ALA A 52 8.07 7.96 12.67
CA ALA A 52 6.85 8.01 11.87
C ALA A 52 7.02 7.32 10.50
N ARG A 53 8.13 7.57 9.80
CA ARG A 53 8.42 6.93 8.49
C ARG A 53 8.58 5.43 8.63
N TYR A 54 9.26 4.98 9.67
CA TYR A 54 9.44 3.57 9.96
C TYR A 54 8.10 2.87 10.24
N LYS A 55 7.23 3.48 11.06
CA LYS A 55 5.87 2.97 11.31
C LYS A 55 5.07 2.84 10.02
N ILE A 56 5.11 3.84 9.15
CA ILE A 56 4.40 3.81 7.87
C ILE A 56 4.87 2.64 7.00
N ILE A 57 6.17 2.46 6.91
CA ILE A 57 6.75 1.38 6.13
C ILE A 57 6.37 0.02 6.70
N LEU A 58 6.50 -0.15 8.02
CA LEU A 58 6.17 -1.40 8.70
C LEU A 58 4.69 -1.73 8.54
N GLY A 59 3.78 -0.80 8.84
CA GLY A 59 2.35 -1.02 8.70
C GLY A 59 1.93 -1.26 7.24
N THR A 60 2.58 -0.61 6.27
CA THR A 60 2.32 -0.91 4.85
C THR A 60 2.78 -2.33 4.49
N ALA A 61 3.93 -2.78 5.00
CA ALA A 61 4.39 -4.16 4.80
C ALA A 61 3.45 -5.17 5.46
N GLU A 62 2.96 -4.90 6.68
CA GLU A 62 1.96 -5.74 7.37
C GLU A 62 0.67 -5.86 6.55
N GLY A 63 0.16 -4.74 6.01
CA GLY A 63 -1.02 -4.76 5.14
C GLY A 63 -0.83 -5.58 3.86
N LEU A 64 0.36 -5.50 3.24
CA LEU A 64 0.68 -6.30 2.06
C LEU A 64 0.85 -7.79 2.38
N ALA A 65 1.50 -8.12 3.50
CA ALA A 65 1.66 -9.49 3.94
C ALA A 65 0.29 -10.14 4.16
N TYR A 66 -0.65 -9.42 4.79
CA TYR A 66 -2.02 -9.88 4.96
C TYR A 66 -2.70 -10.23 3.62
N LEU A 67 -2.59 -9.35 2.61
CA LEU A 67 -3.19 -9.56 1.28
C LEU A 67 -2.60 -10.76 0.53
N HIS A 68 -1.31 -11.04 0.74
CA HIS A 68 -0.62 -12.12 0.03
C HIS A 68 -0.79 -13.48 0.71
N GLU A 69 -0.73 -13.52 2.05
CA GLU A 69 -0.52 -14.75 2.81
C GLU A 69 -1.68 -15.09 3.74
N GLU A 70 -2.36 -14.09 4.32
CA GLU A 70 -3.33 -14.30 5.40
C GLU A 70 -4.79 -14.22 4.96
N SER A 71 -5.10 -13.50 3.87
CA SER A 71 -6.48 -13.42 3.36
C SER A 71 -6.95 -14.71 2.68
N ASN A 72 -8.23 -15.07 2.77
CA ASN A 72 -8.77 -16.32 2.20
C ASN A 72 -8.42 -16.54 0.72
N LEU A 73 -8.32 -15.46 -0.05
CA LEU A 73 -7.82 -15.44 -1.42
C LEU A 73 -6.44 -14.77 -1.44
N ARG A 74 -5.56 -15.15 -2.36
CA ARG A 74 -4.33 -14.39 -2.60
C ARG A 74 -4.69 -13.15 -3.41
N ILE A 75 -4.34 -11.96 -2.88
CA ILE A 75 -4.74 -10.66 -3.45
C ILE A 75 -3.50 -9.84 -3.77
N ILE A 76 -3.34 -9.44 -5.03
CA ILE A 76 -2.22 -8.61 -5.47
C ILE A 76 -2.72 -7.19 -5.73
N HIS A 77 -2.13 -6.18 -5.08
CA HIS A 77 -2.56 -4.78 -5.17
C HIS A 77 -2.37 -4.14 -6.55
N GLN A 78 -1.26 -4.45 -7.22
CA GLN A 78 -0.86 -3.94 -8.55
C GLN A 78 -0.50 -2.46 -8.65
N ASP A 79 -1.07 -1.59 -7.81
CA ASP A 79 -0.82 -0.14 -7.87
C ASP A 79 -0.40 0.44 -6.51
N LEU A 80 0.69 -0.08 -5.94
CA LEU A 80 1.22 0.43 -4.68
C LEU A 80 2.09 1.68 -4.95
N LYS A 81 1.61 2.84 -4.53
CA LYS A 81 2.28 4.15 -4.66
C LYS A 81 1.94 5.06 -3.48
N LEU A 82 2.69 6.15 -3.31
CA LEU A 82 2.52 7.09 -2.18
C LEU A 82 1.11 7.70 -2.07
N SER A 83 0.41 7.90 -3.20
CA SER A 83 -0.97 8.42 -3.19
C SER A 83 -2.00 7.39 -2.70
N ASN A 84 -1.64 6.10 -2.70
CA ASN A 84 -2.50 4.98 -2.32
C ASN A 84 -2.21 4.51 -0.89
N ILE A 85 -1.39 5.24 -0.14
CA ILE A 85 -1.15 5.03 1.28
C ILE A 85 -1.77 6.21 2.01
N LEU A 86 -2.94 6.00 2.62
CA LEU A 86 -3.63 6.99 3.41
C LEU A 86 -3.17 6.92 4.87
N LEU A 87 -3.36 8.01 5.61
CA LEU A 87 -3.00 8.10 7.03
C LEU A 87 -4.26 8.29 7.88
N ASP A 88 -4.46 7.42 8.86
CA ASP A 88 -5.58 7.55 9.80
C ASP A 88 -5.32 8.62 10.86
N GLY A 89 -6.25 8.76 11.82
CA GLY A 89 -6.17 9.78 12.87
C GLY A 89 -4.89 9.72 13.72
N ASP A 90 -4.28 8.54 13.84
CA ASP A 90 -3.06 8.29 14.62
C ASP A 90 -1.80 8.29 13.73
N PHE A 91 -1.93 8.69 12.46
CA PHE A 91 -0.89 8.64 11.43
C PHE A 91 -0.39 7.22 11.14
N GLU A 92 -1.22 6.21 11.38
CA GLU A 92 -0.94 4.84 10.98
C GLU A 92 -1.34 4.65 9.50
N PRO A 93 -0.55 3.87 8.72
CA PRO A 93 -0.76 3.73 7.28
C PRO A 93 -1.95 2.81 6.97
N LYS A 94 -2.74 3.18 5.97
CA LYS A 94 -3.80 2.36 5.37
C LYS A 94 -3.64 2.32 3.85
N ILE A 95 -3.44 1.12 3.30
CA ILE A 95 -3.37 0.91 1.85
C ILE A 95 -4.78 1.05 1.27
N ALA A 96 -4.90 1.88 0.25
CA ALA A 96 -6.12 2.24 -0.43
C ALA A 96 -6.03 1.94 -1.94
N ASP A 97 -7.15 2.09 -2.62
CA ASP A 97 -7.30 1.93 -4.07
C ASP A 97 -7.04 0.50 -4.59
N PHE A 98 -8.01 -0.35 -4.27
CA PHE A 98 -8.11 -1.73 -4.71
C PHE A 98 -8.70 -1.88 -6.13
N GLY A 99 -8.75 -0.81 -6.93
CA GLY A 99 -9.38 -0.81 -8.25
C GLY A 99 -8.72 -1.74 -9.27
N LEU A 100 -7.45 -2.09 -9.06
CA LEU A 100 -6.66 -2.97 -9.94
C LEU A 100 -6.28 -4.31 -9.28
N LEU A 101 -7.00 -4.71 -8.22
CA LEU A 101 -6.73 -5.98 -7.56
C LEU A 101 -6.86 -7.17 -8.51
N ARG A 102 -5.94 -8.13 -8.36
CA ARG A 102 -6.09 -9.48 -8.91
C ARG A 102 -6.23 -10.51 -7.80
N LEU A 103 -7.19 -11.40 -7.98
CA LEU A 103 -7.48 -12.52 -7.07
C LEU A 103 -6.95 -13.80 -7.69
N PHE A 104 -6.21 -14.58 -6.91
CA PHE A 104 -5.72 -15.90 -7.32
C PHE A 104 -6.21 -16.96 -6.32
N PRO A 105 -6.68 -18.12 -6.79
CA PRO A 105 -6.82 -19.31 -5.93
C PRO A 105 -5.46 -19.65 -5.30
N ARG A 106 -5.42 -20.05 -4.03
CA ARG A 106 -4.15 -20.38 -3.34
C ARG A 106 -3.39 -21.54 -4.02
N ASP A 107 -4.12 -22.44 -4.66
CA ASP A 107 -3.59 -23.68 -5.22
C ASP A 107 -3.11 -23.55 -6.68
N GLU A 108 -3.32 -22.39 -7.31
CA GLU A 108 -2.74 -22.10 -8.62
C GLU A 108 -1.34 -21.50 -8.46
N VAL A 109 -0.33 -22.26 -8.88
CA VAL A 109 1.02 -21.77 -9.10
C VAL A 109 0.99 -20.97 -10.40
N ASP A 110 1.48 -19.72 -10.37
CA ASP A 110 1.49 -18.81 -11.51
C ASP A 110 2.05 -19.49 -12.78
N ALA A 111 1.17 -19.99 -13.65
CA ALA A 111 1.55 -20.68 -14.89
C ALA A 111 2.30 -19.78 -15.88
N ASN A 112 2.31 -18.46 -15.64
CA ASN A 112 2.87 -17.47 -16.54
C ASN A 112 4.15 -16.78 -16.04
N GLY A 113 4.72 -17.12 -14.88
CA GLY A 113 6.00 -16.53 -14.43
C GLY A 113 6.02 -14.98 -14.40
N MET A 114 4.86 -14.33 -14.39
CA MET A 114 4.75 -12.87 -14.46
C MET A 114 5.19 -12.26 -13.14
N THR A 115 6.45 -11.82 -13.13
CA THR A 115 7.08 -11.09 -12.03
C THR A 115 6.50 -9.68 -11.99
N MET A 116 5.42 -9.47 -11.24
CA MET A 116 4.90 -8.13 -11.00
C MET A 116 5.72 -7.46 -9.89
N CYS A 117 6.45 -6.41 -10.26
CA CYS A 117 7.16 -5.52 -9.33
C CYS A 117 6.30 -4.28 -9.07
N THR A 118 5.79 -4.10 -7.86
CA THR A 118 5.11 -2.85 -7.44
C THR A 118 5.81 -2.29 -6.20
N GLY A 119 5.75 -0.99 -5.94
CA GLY A 119 6.47 -0.46 -4.79
C GLY A 119 6.62 1.05 -4.78
N PHE A 120 6.96 1.59 -3.61
CA PHE A 120 7.25 3.00 -3.41
C PHE A 120 8.54 3.14 -2.60
N GLY A 121 9.13 4.33 -2.61
CA GLY A 121 10.26 4.63 -1.72
C GLY A 121 10.10 5.95 -0.99
N ILE A 122 10.68 5.99 0.19
CA ILE A 122 10.72 7.16 1.07
C ILE A 122 12.20 7.48 1.33
N PHE A 123 12.59 8.72 1.06
CA PHE A 123 13.90 9.22 1.44
C PHE A 123 14.02 9.34 2.96
N MET A 124 15.16 9.00 3.55
CA MET A 124 15.42 9.07 4.99
C MET A 124 16.79 9.69 5.25
N ARG A 125 16.82 10.84 5.91
CA ARG A 125 18.04 11.65 6.07
C ARG A 125 19.21 10.92 6.75
N ARG A 126 18.95 9.93 7.62
CA ARG A 126 19.99 9.16 8.32
C ARG A 126 20.38 7.85 7.63
N VAL A 127 19.56 7.33 6.72
CA VAL A 127 19.68 5.94 6.22
C VAL A 127 19.68 5.88 4.69
N GLY A 128 19.40 6.99 4.00
CA GLY A 128 19.29 7.06 2.54
C GLY A 128 17.87 6.84 2.05
N TYR A 129 17.72 6.46 0.79
CA TYR A 129 16.45 6.11 0.17
C TYR A 129 16.05 4.67 0.55
N VAL A 130 14.88 4.51 1.17
CA VAL A 130 14.31 3.19 1.46
C VAL A 130 13.21 2.89 0.47
N LYS A 131 13.33 1.77 -0.24
CA LYS A 131 12.36 1.30 -1.22
C LYS A 131 11.67 0.05 -0.69
N LEU A 132 10.34 0.10 -0.66
CA LEU A 132 9.49 -1.06 -0.48
C LEU A 132 9.14 -1.58 -1.88
N LEU A 133 9.61 -2.77 -2.22
CA LEU A 133 9.26 -3.45 -3.45
C LEU A 133 8.49 -4.73 -3.12
N VAL A 134 7.43 -4.98 -3.86
CA VAL A 134 6.71 -6.25 -3.90
C VAL A 134 7.09 -6.89 -5.22
N GLN A 135 7.88 -7.95 -5.19
CA GLN A 135 8.27 -8.73 -6.37
C GLN A 135 7.93 -10.18 -6.14
N SER A 136 7.12 -10.77 -7.02
CA SER A 136 6.78 -12.20 -7.00
C SER A 136 6.47 -12.70 -5.59
N GLN A 137 5.54 -12.03 -4.92
CA GLN A 137 5.05 -12.39 -3.59
C GLN A 137 6.04 -12.15 -2.43
N ARG A 138 7.23 -11.60 -2.68
CA ARG A 138 8.17 -11.19 -1.63
C ARG A 138 8.14 -9.68 -1.42
N ILE A 139 8.03 -9.28 -0.15
CA ILE A 139 8.28 -7.91 0.28
C ILE A 139 9.80 -7.75 0.40
N ILE A 140 10.39 -6.95 -0.49
CA ILE A 140 11.80 -6.65 -0.53
C ILE A 140 12.02 -5.24 0.02
N PHE A 141 12.87 -5.18 1.05
CA PHE A 141 13.39 -3.94 1.60
C PHE A 141 14.73 -3.62 0.97
N GLY A 142 14.79 -2.54 0.19
CA GLY A 142 16.04 -2.00 -0.36
C GLY A 142 16.44 -0.71 0.34
N MET A 143 17.70 -0.60 0.75
CA MET A 143 18.30 0.65 1.22
C MET A 143 19.37 1.10 0.22
N SER A 144 19.27 2.31 -0.33
CA SER A 144 20.30 2.91 -1.17
C SER A 144 20.67 4.30 -0.64
N THR A 145 21.94 4.70 -0.73
CA THR A 145 22.39 6.01 -0.24
C THR A 145 21.99 7.17 -1.16
N LEU A 146 21.48 6.88 -2.36
CA LEU A 146 21.01 7.85 -3.36
C LEU A 146 19.76 7.30 -4.09
N PRO A 147 18.81 8.15 -4.48
CA PRO A 147 17.82 7.79 -5.49
C PRO A 147 18.54 7.78 -6.84
N ASP A 148 18.65 6.62 -7.49
CA ASP A 148 19.21 6.46 -8.85
C ASP A 148 18.36 7.14 -9.96
N TYR A 149 17.67 8.24 -9.64
CA TYR A 149 16.76 8.98 -10.54
C TYR A 149 17.30 10.36 -10.97
N PHE A 150 18.62 10.59 -10.88
CA PHE A 150 19.30 11.79 -11.41
C PHE A 150 20.58 11.47 -12.22
N LYS A 151 20.57 10.40 -13.01
CA LYS A 151 21.53 10.21 -14.11
C LYS A 151 20.80 9.89 -15.40
#